data_AF-A0A2X2EIN6-F1
#
_entry.id   AF-A0A2X2EIN6-F1
#
_cell.length_a   1.000
_cell.length_b   1.000
_cell.length_c   1.000
_cell.angle_alpha   90.00
_cell.angle_beta   90.00
_cell.angle_gamma   90.00
#
_symmetry.space_group_name_H-M   'P 1'
#
loop_
_entity.id
_entity.type
_entity.pdbx_description
1 polymer ?
#
loop_
_entity_poly.entity_id
_entity_poly.type
_entity_poly.pdbx_seq_one_letter_code
_entity_poly.pdbx_strand_id
1 'polypeptide(L)' 'MESIQTSVSPEEPVSFVSIIQKTVQEAWAVVYAHGGIISEFNNEQEAKCEAEQWGGVWFRLNV' A
#
# COMPACT_ATOMS: atom_id res chain seq x y z
N MET A 1 11.33 -46.57 -14.51
CA MET A 1 10.05 -46.05 -13.98
C MET A 1 10.42 -45.05 -12.91
N GLU A 2 10.45 -43.77 -13.28
CA GLU A 2 10.81 -42.68 -12.36
C GLU A 2 9.52 -42.05 -11.83
N SER A 3 9.32 -42.13 -10.51
CA SER A 3 8.12 -41.61 -9.84
C SER A 3 8.25 -40.12 -9.63
N ILE A 4 7.32 -39.36 -10.21
CA ILE A 4 7.19 -37.90 -10.03
C ILE A 4 6.66 -37.64 -8.62
N GLN A 5 7.48 -37.08 -7.73
CA GLN A 5 7.01 -36.51 -6.47
C GLN A 5 6.47 -35.10 -6.73
N THR A 6 5.14 -34.97 -6.69
CA THR A 6 4.46 -33.68 -6.73
C THR A 6 4.59 -33.01 -5.37
N SER A 7 5.47 -32.02 -5.28
CA SER A 7 5.62 -31.16 -4.10
C SER A 7 4.38 -30.27 -3.97
N VAL A 8 3.41 -30.69 -3.16
CA VAL A 8 2.29 -29.84 -2.74
C VAL A 8 2.87 -28.81 -1.76
N SER A 9 2.97 -27.55 -2.18
CA SER A 9 3.31 -26.45 -1.28
C SER A 9 2.18 -26.28 -0.25
N PRO A 10 2.49 -26.18 1.04
CA PRO A 10 1.50 -25.93 2.06
C PRO A 10 0.95 -24.51 1.88
N GLU A 11 -0.35 -24.36 1.65
CA GLU A 11 -1.04 -23.08 1.71
C GLU A 11 -0.87 -22.53 3.13
N GLU A 12 -0.02 -21.50 3.28
CA GLU A 12 0.19 -20.83 4.55
C GLU A 12 -1.15 -20.28 5.08
N PRO A 13 -1.47 -20.46 6.37
CA PRO A 13 -2.72 -19.96 6.92
C PRO A 13 -2.73 -18.43 6.81
N VAL A 14 -3.67 -17.89 6.02
CA VAL A 14 -3.91 -16.46 5.90
C VAL A 14 -4.29 -15.94 7.30
N SER A 15 -3.31 -15.37 7.99
CA SER A 15 -3.49 -14.87 9.35
C SER A 15 -4.60 -13.80 9.37
N PHE A 16 -5.64 -14.01 10.18
CA PHE A 16 -6.72 -13.04 10.37
C PHE A 16 -6.21 -11.67 10.83
N VAL A 17 -5.03 -11.61 11.48
CA VAL A 17 -4.34 -10.37 11.83
C VAL A 17 -3.94 -9.59 10.57
N SER A 18 -3.45 -10.28 9.54
CA SER A 18 -3.10 -9.67 8.24
C SER A 18 -4.34 -9.12 7.53
N ILE A 19 -5.52 -9.72 7.73
CA ILE A 19 -6.79 -9.24 7.16
C ILE A 19 -7.23 -7.97 7.87
N ILE A 20 -7.21 -7.95 9.21
CA ILE A 20 -7.63 -6.79 10.02
C ILE A 20 -6.66 -5.61 9.83
N GLN A 21 -5.35 -5.86 9.72
CA GLN A 21 -4.36 -4.83 9.39
C GLN A 21 -4.60 -4.22 8.00
N LYS A 22 -5.14 -4.99 7.05
CA LYS A 22 -5.50 -4.50 5.72
C LYS A 22 -6.73 -3.58 5.75
N THR A 23 -7.62 -3.75 6.73
CA THR A 23 -8.88 -2.99 6.87
C THR A 23 -8.68 -1.59 7.48
N VAL A 24 -7.51 -1.29 8.04
CA VAL A 24 -7.21 0.03 8.63
C VAL A 24 -5.86 0.55 8.13
N GLN A 25 -5.58 0.40 6.83
CA GLN A 25 -4.47 1.12 6.22
C GLN A 25 -4.91 2.56 5.97
N GLU A 26 -4.47 3.48 6.83
CA GLU A 26 -4.57 4.91 6.53
C GLU A 26 -3.73 5.20 5.29
N ALA A 27 -4.40 5.42 4.16
CA ALA A 27 -3.74 5.83 2.93
C ALA A 27 -3.78 7.36 2.81
N TRP A 28 -2.70 7.92 2.31
CA TRP A 28 -2.52 9.34 2.07
C TRP A 28 -2.11 9.56 0.62
N ALA A 29 -2.53 10.67 0.04
CA ALA A 29 -2.25 11.01 -1.35
C ALA A 29 -1.67 12.41 -1.45
N VAL A 30 -0.76 12.63 -2.41
CA VAL A 30 -0.28 13.95 -2.82
C VAL A 30 -0.67 14.20 -4.27
N VAL A 31 -1.35 15.31 -4.52
CA VAL A 31 -1.70 15.78 -5.88
C VAL A 31 -0.78 16.93 -6.27
N TYR A 32 -0.22 16.86 -7.48
CA TYR A 32 0.59 17.93 -8.06
C TYR A 32 -0.19 18.72 -9.12
N ALA A 33 -0.13 20.05 -9.06
CA ALA A 33 -0.81 20.95 -10.00
C ALA A 33 -0.31 20.82 -11.45
N HIS A 34 0.89 20.27 -11.65
CA HIS A 34 1.56 20.19 -12.94
C HIS A 34 1.08 19.05 -13.86
N GLY A 35 0.05 18.29 -13.48
CA GLY A 35 -0.47 17.22 -14.34
C GLY A 35 -1.42 16.24 -13.69
N GLY A 36 -1.84 16.46 -12.44
CA GLY A 36 -2.77 15.55 -11.75
C GLY A 36 -2.14 14.20 -11.39
N ILE A 37 -0.81 14.12 -11.29
CA ILE A 37 -0.13 12.94 -10.76
C ILE A 37 -0.53 12.80 -9.29
N ILE A 38 -0.86 11.58 -8.88
CA ILE A 38 -1.17 11.22 -7.51
C ILE A 38 -0.11 10.24 -7.03
N SER A 39 0.58 10.61 -5.95
CA SER A 39 1.48 9.71 -5.22
C SER A 39 0.78 9.23 -3.96
N GLU A 40 0.77 7.92 -3.72
CA GLU A 40 0.14 7.30 -2.55
C GLU A 40 1.18 6.96 -1.48
N PHE A 41 0.79 7.14 -0.22
CA PHE A 41 1.62 6.97 0.97
C PHE A 41 0.84 6.25 2.07
N ASN A 42 1.56 5.53 2.93
CA ASN A 42 0.97 4.79 4.06
C ASN A 42 0.94 5.60 5.37
N ASN A 43 1.43 6.84 5.36
CA ASN A 43 1.41 7.74 6.51
C ASN A 43 1.40 9.21 6.09
N GLU A 44 0.90 10.06 7.00
CA GLU A 44 0.76 11.50 6.77
C GLU A 44 2.11 12.20 6.60
N GLN A 45 3.13 11.79 7.35
CA GLN A 45 4.39 12.52 7.44
C GLN A 45 5.18 12.45 6.14
N GLU A 46 5.21 11.29 5.49
CA GLU A 46 5.81 11.13 4.16
C GLU A 46 5.06 11.95 3.10
N ALA A 47 3.72 11.85 3.08
CA ALA A 47 2.89 12.61 2.13
C ALA A 47 3.08 14.13 2.30
N LYS A 48 3.15 14.60 3.54
CA LYS A 48 3.41 16.01 3.85
C LYS A 48 4.79 16.44 3.39
N CYS A 49 5.83 15.66 3.69
CA CYS A 49 7.20 15.96 3.30
C CYS A 49 7.35 16.06 1.77
N GLU A 50 6.75 15.12 1.03
CA GLU A 50 6.69 15.13 -0.42
C GLU A 50 5.97 16.38 -0.95
N ALA A 51 4.78 16.68 -0.41
CA ALA A 51 4.01 17.84 -0.82
C ALA A 51 4.77 19.16 -0.59
N GLU A 52 5.45 19.31 0.55
CA GLU A 52 6.28 20.48 0.85
C GLU A 52 7.51 20.57 -0.06
N GLN A 53 8.15 19.43 -0.39
CA GLN A 53 9.34 19.38 -1.23
C GLN A 53 9.03 19.74 -2.70
N TRP A 54 7.89 19.27 -3.22
CA TRP A 54 7.58 19.33 -4.65
C TRP A 54 6.40 20.27 -4.99
N GLY A 55 5.89 21.02 -4.01
CA GLY A 55 4.78 21.96 -4.21
C GLY A 55 3.44 21.27 -4.49
N GLY A 56 3.19 20.13 -3.84
CA GLY A 56 1.94 19.37 -3.92
C GLY A 56 0.94 19.73 -2.81
N VAL A 57 -0.24 19.09 -2.86
CA VAL A 57 -1.25 19.13 -1.80
C VAL A 57 -1.47 17.71 -1.29
N TRP A 58 -1.33 17.48 0.02
CA TRP A 58 -1.55 16.17 0.64
C TRP A 58 -2.94 16.06 1.28
N PHE A 59 -3.54 14.87 1.24
CA PHE A 59 -4.82 14.57 1.89
C PHE A 59 -4.97 13.07 2.19
N ARG A 60 -5.82 12.76 3.17
CA ARG A 60 -6.14 11.38 3.55
C ARG A 60 -7.14 10.77 2.57
N LEU A 61 -6.87 9.54 2.14
CA LEU A 61 -7.78 8.72 1.36
C LEU A 61 -8.70 7.95 2.30
N ASN A 62 -10.01 8.04 2.06
CA ASN A 62 -10.98 7.11 2.63
C ASN A 62 -11.12 5.94 1.66
N VAL A 63 -10.29 4.91 1.88
CA VAL A 63 -10.34 3.61 1.17
C VAL A 63 -11.29 2.64 1.86
#